data_AF-A0A427KAQ0-F1
#
_entry.id   AF-A0A427KAQ0-F1
#
_cell.length_a   1.000
_cell.length_b   1.000
_cell.length_c   1.000
_cell.angle_alpha   90.00
_cell.angle_beta   90.00
_cell.angle_gamma   90.00
#
_symmetry.space_group_name_H-M   'P 1'
#
loop_
_entity.id
_entity.type
_entity.pdbx_description
1 polymer ?
#
loop_
_entity_poly.entity_id
_entity_poly.type
_entity_poly.pdbx_seq_one_letter_code
_entity_poly.pdbx_strand_id
1 'polypeptide(L)' 'MQSRNDRVMRQALNWIKDQPVWLYTVIKTWGASPRAVGSPLIANGDGVVCACGAGARQ' A
#
# COMPACT_ATOMS: atom_id res chain seq x y z
N MET A 1 4.43 18.71 6.57
CA MET A 1 4.84 17.32 6.91
C MET A 1 3.83 16.38 6.25
N GLN A 2 4.09 15.84 5.05
CA GLN A 2 3.14 14.93 4.40
C GLN A 2 3.32 13.51 4.96
N SER A 3 2.25 12.90 5.46
CA SER A 3 2.30 11.56 6.02
C SER A 3 2.51 10.55 4.90
N ARG A 4 3.37 9.56 5.13
CA ARG A 4 3.73 8.56 4.12
C ARG A 4 2.51 7.70 3.71
N ASN A 5 1.48 7.67 4.54
CA ASN A 5 0.19 7.03 4.27
C ASN A 5 -0.64 7.80 3.23
N ASP A 6 -0.50 9.14 3.15
CA ASP A 6 -1.23 9.97 2.19
C ASP A 6 -0.90 9.59 0.76
N ARG A 7 0.35 9.18 0.49
CA ARG A 7 0.78 8.75 -0.84
C ARG A 7 0.11 7.46 -1.29
N VAL A 8 -0.02 6.49 -0.39
CA VAL A 8 -0.69 5.21 -0.68
C VAL A 8 -2.17 5.47 -0.98
N MET A 9 -2.83 6.30 -0.19
CA MET A 9 -4.25 6.62 -0.41
C MET A 9 -4.47 7.41 -1.71
N ARG A 10 -3.60 8.36 -2.06
CA ARG A 10 -3.69 9.07 -3.35
C ARG A 10 -3.52 8.14 -4.54
N GLN A 11 -2.63 7.15 -4.44
CA GLN A 11 -2.46 6.15 -5.50
C GLN A 11 -3.71 5.27 -5.64
N ALA A 12 -4.33 4.88 -4.53
CA ALA A 12 -5.58 4.13 -4.53
C ALA A 12 -6.70 4.91 -5.24
N LEU A 13 -6.84 6.20 -4.93
CA LEU A 13 -7.82 7.10 -5.55
C LEU A 13 -7.58 7.31 -7.04
N ASN A 14 -6.34 7.16 -7.51
CA ASN A 14 -6.04 7.21 -8.94
C ASN A 14 -6.43 5.91 -9.63
N TRP A 15 -6.06 4.76 -9.06
CA TRP A 15 -6.35 3.44 -9.66
C TRP A 15 -7.84 3.08 -9.66
N ILE A 16 -8.58 3.44 -8.62
CA ILE A 16 -10.00 3.07 -8.47
C ILE A 16 -10.90 3.63 -9.59
N LYS A 17 -10.41 4.62 -10.35
CA LYS A 17 -11.13 5.21 -11.48
C LYS A 17 -11.23 4.27 -12.67
N ASP A 18 -10.20 3.45 -12.87
CA ASP A 18 -10.03 2.64 -14.08
C ASP A 18 -10.04 1.14 -13.78
N GLN A 19 -9.76 0.75 -12.53
CA GLN A 19 -9.63 -0.66 -12.16
C GLN A 19 -9.95 -0.92 -10.68
N PRO A 20 -10.32 -2.16 -10.32
CA PRO A 20 -10.48 -2.55 -8.92
C PRO A 20 -9.18 -2.34 -8.13
N VAL A 21 -9.34 -1.85 -6.90
CA VAL A 21 -8.24 -1.64 -5.95
C VAL A 21 -8.59 -2.31 -4.64
N TRP A 22 -7.63 -3.04 -4.09
CA TRP A 22 -7.73 -3.61 -2.75
C TRP A 22 -6.87 -2.82 -1.78
N LEU A 23 -7.45 -2.46 -0.64
CA LEU A 23 -6.75 -1.84 0.48
C LEU A 23 -6.52 -2.89 1.58
N TYR A 24 -5.27 -3.02 1.98
CA TYR A 24 -4.83 -3.90 3.05
C TYR A 24 -4.17 -3.09 4.16
N THR A 25 -4.37 -3.52 5.40
CA THR A 25 -3.68 -2.96 6.57
C THR A 25 -2.87 -4.07 7.21
N VAL A 26 -1.58 -3.81 7.46
CA VAL A 26 -0.73 -4.76 8.17
C VAL A 26 -1.18 -4.83 9.62
N ILE A 27 -1.84 -5.91 10.02
CA ILE A 27 -2.31 -6.10 11.41
C ILE A 27 -1.25 -6.71 12.31
N LYS A 28 -0.24 -7.37 11.74
CA LYS A 28 0.86 -8.00 12.47
C LYS A 28 2.06 -8.23 11.55
N THR A 29 3.26 -8.11 12.10
CA THR A 29 4.50 -8.55 11.46
C THR A 29 5.18 -9.59 12.34
N TRP A 30 5.95 -10.49 11.72
CA TRP A 30 6.79 -11.45 12.43
C TRP A 30 8.24 -11.21 12.01
N GLY A 31 9.17 -11.17 12.98
CA GLY A 31 10.59 -10.87 12.74
C GLY A 31 10.89 -9.39 12.47
N ALA A 32 12.09 -9.12 11.92
CA ALA A 32 12.57 -7.78 11.58
C ALA A 32 11.99 -7.26 10.25
N SER A 33 10.66 -7.28 10.11
CA SER A 33 10.02 -6.71 8.93
C SER A 33 10.17 -5.18 8.96
N PRO A 34 10.65 -4.53 7.90
CA PRO A 34 10.82 -3.07 7.83
C PRO A 34 9.47 -2.30 7.80
N ARG A 35 8.35 -2.98 8.03
CA ARG A 35 7.00 -2.41 7.97
C ARG A 35 6.41 -2.35 9.37
N ALA A 36 5.92 -1.17 9.74
CA ALA A 36 5.17 -1.01 10.97
C ALA A 36 3.76 -1.63 10.83
N VAL A 37 3.28 -2.26 11.90
CA VAL A 37 1.86 -2.58 12.07
C VAL A 37 1.04 -1.28 11.88
N GLY A 38 -0.09 -1.38 11.19
CA GLY A 38 -0.93 -0.24 10.81
C GLY A 38 -0.53 0.45 9.50
N SER A 39 0.53 -0.01 8.82
CA SER A 39 0.89 0.55 7.51
C SER A 39 -0.10 0.14 6.41
N PRO A 40 -0.62 1.09 5.60
CA PRO A 40 -1.49 0.78 4.48
C PRO A 40 -0.70 0.23 3.28
N LEU A 41 -1.34 -0.69 2.56
CA LEU A 41 -0.86 -1.31 1.34
C LEU A 41 -2.02 -1.41 0.35
N ILE A 42 -1.76 -1.18 -0.93
CA ILE A 42 -2.77 -1.31 -1.98
C ILE A 42 -2.29 -2.23 -3.09
N ALA A 43 -3.24 -2.92 -3.72
CA ALA A 43 -3.01 -3.69 -4.94
C ALA A 43 -4.07 -3.35 -5.98
N ASN A 44 -3.72 -3.41 -7.27
CA ASN A 44 -4.65 -3.21 -8.38
C ASN A 44 -4.92 -4.51 -9.16
N GLY A 45 -5.83 -4.45 -10.13
CA GLY A 45 -6.22 -5.60 -10.98
C GLY A 45 -5.06 -6.18 -11.81
N ASP A 46 -4.05 -5.37 -12.09
CA ASP A 46 -2.83 -5.77 -12.82
C ASP A 46 -1.80 -6.52 -11.94
N GLY A 47 -2.09 -6.70 -10.65
CA GLY A 47 -1.17 -7.33 -9.69
C GLY A 47 -0.08 -6.40 -9.15
N VAL A 48 -0.15 -5.10 -9.45
CA VAL A 48 0.80 -4.10 -8.95
C VAL A 48 0.49 -3.78 -7.49
N VAL A 49 1.50 -3.93 -6.63
CA VAL A 49 1.38 -3.66 -5.18
C VAL A 49 2.16 -2.41 -4.80
N CYS A 50 1.50 -1.45 -4.16
CA CYS A 50 2.11 -0.24 -3.63
C CYS A 50 1.99 -0.18 -2.11
N ALA A 51 3.08 0.17 -1.42
CA ALA A 51 3.05 0.27 0.03
C ALA A 51 4.02 1.31 0.60
N CYS A 52 3.72 1.73 1.82
CA CYS A 52 4.50 2.67 2.60
C CYS A 52 5.80 2.02 3.13
N GLY A 53 6.78 1.74 2.26
CA GLY A 53 8.15 1.45 2.71
C GLY A 53 8.96 0.34 2.05
N ALA A 54 8.41 -0.39 1.09
CA ALA A 54 9.22 -1.26 0.26
C ALA A 54 8.94 -0.94 -1.19
N GLY A 55 10.00 -0.86 -2.00
CA GLY A 55 9.88 -0.77 -3.45
C GLY A 55 8.96 -1.88 -3.94
N ALA A 56 7.95 -1.50 -4.71
CA ALA A 56 7.08 -2.42 -5.41
C ALA A 56 7.98 -3.33 -6.28
N ARG A 57 7.99 -4.63 -6.01
CA ARG A 57 8.55 -5.61 -6.95
C ARG A 57 7.39 -6.16 -7.78
N GLN A 58 7.60 -6.07 -9.09
CA GLN A 58 6.85 -6.73 -10.16
C GLN A 58 7.01 -8.24 -10.04
#